data_AF-A0A932ND01-F1
#
_entry.id   AF-A0A932ND01-F1
#
_cell.length_a   1.000
_cell.length_b   1.000
_cell.length_c   1.000
_cell.angle_alpha   90.00
_cell.angle_beta   90.00
_cell.angle_gamma   90.00
#
_symmetry.space_group_name_H-M   'P 1'
#
loop_
_entity.id
_entity.type
_entity.pdbx_description
1 polymer ?
#
loop_
_entity_poly.entity_id
_entity_poly.type
_entity_poly.pdbx_seq_one_letter_code
_entity_poly.pdbx_strand_id
1 'polypeptide(L)'
;MCRSQPCAETGGGVRGCVCVKCEAWSVCANIAEAWRKRRYPNNFVSKLSDADAEAAETLVWLDFALHFGYIPAELHKEMSDRYDHICSQLSLMMSDPQKWTPKTH
;
A
#
# COMPACT_ATOMS: atom_id res chain seq x y z
N MET A 1 -6.15 -13.24 3.22
CA MET A 1 -7.57 -13.35 3.64
C MET A 1 -7.84 -12.41 4.81
N CYS A 2 -8.43 -11.25 4.53
CA CYS A 2 -8.94 -10.33 5.55
C CYS A 2 -10.06 -11.04 6.33
N ARG A 3 -9.90 -11.23 7.65
CA ARG A 3 -10.94 -11.84 8.49
C ARG A 3 -12.05 -10.82 8.65
N SER A 4 -13.20 -11.10 8.05
CA SER A 4 -14.46 -10.41 8.28
C SER A 4 -14.87 -10.54 9.75
N GLN A 5 -14.48 -9.59 10.60
CA GLN A 5 -15.12 -9.39 11.89
C GLN A 5 -16.40 -8.56 11.70
N PRO A 6 -17.54 -8.95 12.30
CA PRO A 6 -18.75 -8.16 12.25
C PRO A 6 -18.57 -6.89 13.09
N CYS A 7 -18.84 -5.73 12.48
CA CYS A 7 -18.82 -4.44 13.17
C CYS A 7 -20.05 -4.33 14.08
N ALA A 8 -19.80 -4.18 15.38
CA ALA A 8 -20.84 -3.87 16.36
C ALA A 8 -21.45 -2.47 16.11
N GLU A 9 -22.76 -2.38 16.23
CA GLU A 9 -23.54 -1.14 16.11
C GLU A 9 -23.33 -0.25 17.34
N THR A 10 -22.77 0.94 17.16
CA THR A 10 -22.96 2.07 18.08
C THR A 10 -23.16 3.34 17.27
N GLY A 11 -24.16 4.13 17.67
CA GLY A 11 -24.72 5.23 16.90
C GLY A 11 -23.80 6.43 16.73
N GLY A 12 -24.07 7.18 15.64
CA GLY A 12 -23.73 8.60 15.54
C GLY A 12 -22.24 8.93 15.47
N GLY A 13 -21.52 8.43 14.47
CA GLY A 13 -20.15 8.84 14.19
C GLY A 13 -19.65 8.23 12.90
N VAL A 14 -19.08 9.05 12.02
CA VAL A 14 -18.61 8.67 10.68
C VAL A 14 -17.66 7.47 10.81
N ARG A 15 -18.08 6.30 10.31
CA ARG A 15 -17.33 5.05 10.38
C ARG A 15 -16.06 5.20 9.54
N GLY A 16 -14.91 5.36 10.19
CA GLY A 16 -13.61 5.30 9.51
C GLY A 16 -13.42 3.91 8.88
N CYS A 17 -13.15 3.86 7.56
CA CYS A 17 -12.89 2.63 6.83
C CYS A 17 -11.81 1.78 7.50
N VAL A 18 -12.20 0.59 7.97
CA VAL A 18 -11.30 -0.40 8.58
C VAL A 18 -10.39 -1.06 7.52
N CYS A 19 -10.76 -1.05 6.23
CA CYS A 19 -9.94 -1.68 5.18
C CYS A 19 -8.62 -0.94 4.91
N VAL A 20 -8.63 0.40 4.80
CA VAL A 20 -7.45 1.19 4.43
C VAL A 20 -6.29 1.01 5.41
N LYS A 21 -6.58 0.84 6.71
CA LYS A 21 -5.53 0.66 7.72
C LYS A 21 -4.81 -0.67 7.61
N CYS A 22 -5.49 -1.73 7.20
CA CYS A 22 -4.91 -3.07 7.06
C CYS A 22 -3.99 -3.14 5.84
N GLU A 23 -4.39 -2.55 4.72
CA GLU A 23 -3.60 -2.61 3.48
C GLU A 23 -2.33 -1.75 3.57
N ALA A 24 -2.40 -0.60 4.26
CA ALA A 24 -1.21 0.21 4.57
C ALA A 24 -0.13 -0.60 5.32
N TRP A 25 -0.54 -1.53 6.20
CA TRP A 25 0.41 -2.41 6.90
C TRP A 25 1.00 -3.49 6.00
N SER A 26 0.23 -4.04 5.05
CA SER A 26 0.75 -5.01 4.06
C SER A 26 1.83 -4.37 3.18
N VAL A 27 1.57 -3.16 2.65
CA VAL A 27 2.54 -2.39 1.85
C VAL A 27 3.84 -2.16 2.63
N CYS A 28 3.74 -1.70 3.88
CA CYS A 28 4.91 -1.45 4.72
C CYS A 28 5.70 -2.74 5.03
N ALA A 29 4.99 -3.86 5.28
CA ALA A 29 5.61 -5.15 5.53
C ALA A 29 6.36 -5.68 4.31
N ASN A 30 5.76 -5.59 3.11
CA ASN A 30 6.37 -6.01 1.86
C ASN A 30 7.63 -5.19 1.52
N ILE A 31 7.59 -3.87 1.72
CA ILE A 31 8.76 -2.99 1.56
C ILE A 31 9.88 -3.37 2.54
N ALA A 32 9.54 -3.59 3.81
CA ALA A 32 10.53 -4.01 4.81
C ALA A 32 11.15 -5.38 4.48
N GLU A 33 10.34 -6.33 4.01
CA GLU A 33 10.82 -7.64 3.57
C GLU A 33 11.73 -7.54 2.34
N ALA A 34 11.34 -6.73 1.34
CA ALA A 34 12.15 -6.44 0.17
C ALA A 34 13.53 -5.91 0.60
N TRP A 35 13.55 -4.93 1.50
CA TRP A 35 14.79 -4.32 1.98
C TRP A 35 15.75 -5.33 2.64
N ARG A 36 15.24 -6.37 3.30
CA ARG A 36 16.05 -7.45 3.87
C ARG A 36 16.56 -8.44 2.82
N LYS A 37 15.85 -8.58 1.69
CA LYS A 37 16.16 -9.49 0.57
C LYS A 37 16.93 -8.84 -0.59
N ARG A 38 17.29 -7.54 -0.47
CA ARG A 38 18.04 -6.75 -1.47
C ARG A 38 19.37 -7.32 -1.97
N ARG A 39 19.90 -8.41 -1.40
CA ARG A 39 21.09 -9.10 -1.91
C ARG A 39 20.82 -9.86 -3.22
N TYR A 40 19.57 -10.27 -3.44
CA TYR A 40 19.14 -10.96 -4.65
C TYR A 40 18.18 -10.04 -5.40
N PRO A 41 18.58 -9.45 -6.53
CA PRO A 41 17.77 -8.44 -7.23
C PRO A 41 16.41 -8.99 -7.66
N ASN A 42 16.33 -10.25 -8.08
CA ASN A 42 15.05 -10.86 -8.47
C ASN A 42 14.06 -10.95 -7.29
N ASN A 43 14.54 -11.36 -6.12
CA ASN A 43 13.70 -11.44 -4.91
C ASN A 43 13.30 -10.05 -4.40
N PHE A 44 14.18 -9.07 -4.58
CA PHE A 44 13.92 -7.67 -4.24
C PHE A 44 12.80 -7.09 -5.12
N VAL A 45 12.93 -7.22 -6.45
CA VAL A 45 11.91 -6.75 -7.40
C VAL A 45 10.58 -7.47 -7.19
N SER A 46 10.59 -8.80 -7.00
CA SER A 46 9.37 -9.56 -6.73
C SER A 46 8.62 -9.03 -5.50
N LYS A 47 9.33 -8.73 -4.41
CA LYS A 47 8.70 -8.20 -3.18
C LYS A 47 8.23 -6.75 -3.30
N LEU A 48 8.92 -5.93 -4.09
CA LEU A 48 8.46 -4.58 -4.41
C LEU A 48 7.21 -4.61 -5.28
N SER A 49 7.11 -5.55 -6.22
CA SER A 49 5.91 -5.76 -7.04
C SER A 49 4.72 -6.21 -6.18
N ASP A 50 4.94 -7.05 -5.17
CA ASP A 50 3.89 -7.41 -4.21
C ASP A 50 3.39 -6.16 -3.46
N ALA A 51 4.32 -5.27 -3.03
CA ALA A 51 3.94 -4.02 -2.37
C ALA A 51 3.17 -3.05 -3.29
N ASP A 52 3.53 -2.99 -4.57
CA ASP A 52 2.86 -2.15 -5.57
C ASP A 52 1.44 -2.64 -5.87
N ALA A 53 1.24 -3.97 -5.94
CA ALA A 53 -0.08 -4.56 -6.11
C ALA A 53 -1.02 -4.23 -4.93
N GLU A 54 -0.53 -4.35 -3.69
CA GLU A 54 -1.30 -4.03 -2.47
C GLU A 54 -1.64 -2.52 -2.39
N ALA A 55 -0.73 -1.66 -2.88
CA ALA A 55 -0.98 -0.23 -3.00
C ALA A 55 -2.07 0.08 -4.04
N ALA A 56 -2.04 -0.59 -5.20
CA ALA A 56 -3.07 -0.46 -6.23
C ALA A 56 -4.45 -0.94 -5.74
N GLU A 57 -4.51 -2.05 -4.98
CA GLU A 57 -5.76 -2.48 -4.34
C GLU A 57 -6.30 -1.42 -3.38
N THR A 58 -5.42 -0.75 -2.63
CA THR A 58 -5.82 0.34 -1.71
C THR A 58 -6.43 1.53 -2.46
N LEU A 59 -5.88 1.91 -3.61
CA LEU A 59 -6.44 2.98 -4.45
C LEU A 59 -7.86 2.65 -4.92
N VAL A 60 -8.10 1.39 -5.33
CA VAL A 60 -9.45 0.93 -5.70
C VAL A 60 -10.42 1.04 -4.51
N TRP A 61 -9.99 0.71 -3.29
CA TRP A 61 -10.82 0.89 -2.10
C TRP A 61 -11.11 2.36 -1.78
N LEU A 62 -10.15 3.26 -2.02
CA LEU A 62 -10.36 4.71 -1.88
C LEU A 62 -11.41 5.20 -2.88
N ASP A 63 -11.37 4.73 -4.14
CA ASP A 63 -12.36 5.08 -5.15
C ASP A 63 -13.77 4.63 -4.77
N PHE A 64 -13.91 3.40 -4.25
CA PHE A 64 -15.19 2.93 -3.72
C PHE A 64 -15.64 3.76 -2.52
N ALA A 65 -14.72 4.09 -1.61
CA ALA A 65 -15.05 4.91 -0.44
C ALA A 65 -15.54 6.31 -0.83
N LEU A 66 -14.94 6.92 -1.86
CA LEU A 66 -15.39 8.19 -2.43
C LEU A 66 -16.76 8.03 -3.10
N HIS A 67 -16.94 7.00 -3.93
CA HIS A 67 -18.17 6.76 -4.69
C HIS A 67 -19.39 6.58 -3.77
N PHE A 68 -19.22 5.86 -2.66
CA PHE A 68 -20.27 5.67 -1.66
C PHE A 68 -20.37 6.79 -0.62
N GLY A 69 -19.54 7.83 -0.73
CA GLY A 69 -19.56 9.00 0.16
C GLY A 69 -19.08 8.73 1.59
N TYR A 70 -18.26 7.70 1.80
CA TYR A 70 -17.64 7.42 3.10
C TYR A 70 -16.50 8.39 3.43
N ILE A 71 -15.85 8.97 2.41
CA ILE A 71 -14.79 9.97 2.53
C ILE A 71 -15.06 11.19 1.64
N PRO A 72 -14.65 12.40 2.05
CA PRO A 72 -14.73 13.58 1.20
C PRO A 72 -13.70 13.54 0.06
N ALA A 73 -13.97 14.26 -1.02
CA ALA A 73 -13.12 14.30 -2.22
C ALA A 73 -11.70 14.82 -1.93
N GLU A 74 -11.57 15.76 -0.99
CA GLU A 74 -10.29 16.30 -0.56
C GLU A 74 -9.41 15.23 0.10
N LEU A 75 -10.00 14.38 0.95
CA LEU A 75 -9.30 13.30 1.63
C LEU A 75 -8.95 12.17 0.66
N HIS A 76 -9.86 11.84 -0.28
CA HIS A 76 -9.56 10.90 -1.35
C HIS A 76 -8.35 11.36 -2.15
N LYS A 77 -8.37 12.61 -2.64
CA LYS A 77 -7.26 13.17 -3.41
C LYS A 77 -5.94 13.16 -2.64
N GLU A 78 -5.95 13.61 -1.39
CA GLU A 78 -4.75 13.62 -0.55
C GLU A 78 -4.15 12.21 -0.38
N MET A 79 -4.99 11.19 -0.17
CA MET A 79 -4.54 9.82 0.00
C MET A 79 -4.06 9.22 -1.31
N SER A 80 -4.78 9.43 -2.40
CA SER A 80 -4.39 8.97 -3.74
C SER A 80 -3.05 9.56 -4.17
N ASP A 81 -2.83 10.87 -3.99
CA ASP A 81 -1.56 11.55 -4.30
C ASP A 81 -0.38 10.94 -3.51
N ARG A 82 -0.62 10.56 -2.24
CA ARG A 82 0.40 9.90 -1.40
C ARG A 82 0.73 8.49 -1.89
N TYR A 83 -0.28 7.70 -2.22
CA TYR A 83 -0.08 6.34 -2.75
C TYR A 83 0.58 6.36 -4.13
N ASP A 84 0.20 7.28 -5.02
CA ASP A 84 0.84 7.48 -6.32
C ASP A 84 2.33 7.82 -6.17
N HIS A 85 2.68 8.66 -5.18
CA HIS A 85 4.06 8.96 -4.87
C HIS A 85 4.83 7.70 -4.44
N ILE A 86 4.24 6.86 -3.58
CA ILE A 86 4.84 5.60 -3.13
C ILE A 86 5.03 4.64 -4.31
N CYS A 87 4.00 4.40 -5.13
CA CYS A 87 4.09 3.52 -6.31
C CYS A 87 5.15 4.01 -7.31
N SER A 88 5.29 5.33 -7.47
CA SER A 88 6.36 5.93 -8.28
C SER A 88 7.74 5.61 -7.72
N GLN A 89 7.94 5.69 -6.39
CA GLN A 89 9.22 5.31 -5.78
C GLN A 89 9.50 3.81 -5.92
N LEU A 90 8.50 2.96 -5.70
CA LEU A 90 8.63 1.50 -5.87
C LEU A 90 9.02 1.17 -7.31
N SER A 91 8.37 1.79 -8.30
CA SER A 91 8.68 1.63 -9.72
C SER A 91 10.12 2.03 -10.06
N LEU A 92 10.61 3.14 -9.50
CA LEU A 92 12.00 3.55 -9.68
C LEU A 92 12.98 2.53 -9.07
N MET A 93 12.67 2.00 -7.89
CA MET A 93 13.48 0.96 -7.24
C MET A 93 13.50 -0.35 -8.03
N MET A 94 12.37 -0.73 -8.64
CA MET A 94 12.25 -1.90 -9.50
C MET A 94 12.98 -1.74 -10.83
N SER A 95 13.06 -0.53 -11.38
CA SER A 95 13.73 -0.26 -12.66
C SER A 95 15.26 -0.47 -12.61
N ASP A 96 15.87 -0.18 -11.46
CA ASP A 96 17.32 -0.33 -11.25
C ASP A 96 17.60 -0.91 -9.86
N PRO A 97 17.35 -2.22 -9.66
CA PRO A 97 17.52 -2.86 -8.37
C PRO A 97 18.99 -2.97 -7.96
N GLN A 98 19.92 -2.90 -8.92
CA GLN A 98 21.36 -3.01 -8.68
C GLN A 98 21.87 -1.84 -7.83
N LYS A 99 21.35 -0.62 -8.04
CA LYS A 99 21.66 0.56 -7.20
C LYS A 99 21.38 0.34 -5.71
N TRP A 100 20.43 -0.52 -5.38
CA TRP A 100 19.96 -0.77 -4.01
C TRP A 100 20.59 -2.02 -3.39
N THR A 101 21.36 -2.79 -4.17
CA THR A 101 22.07 -3.96 -3.68
C THR A 101 23.36 -3.57 -2.93
N PRO A 102 23.65 -4.15 -1.74
CA PRO A 102 24.91 -3.91 -1.05
C PRO A 102 26.07 -4.38 -1.92
N LYS A 103 27.07 -3.51 -2.13
CA LYS A 103 28.32 -3.91 -2.74
C LYS A 103 29.02 -4.88 -1.78
N THR A 104 29.11 -6.14 -2.17
CA THR A 104 30.04 -7.09 -1.54
C THR A 104 31.46 -6.63 -1.87
N HIS A 105 32.23 -6.31 -0.83
CA HIS A 105 33.67 -6.08 -0.91
C HIS A 105 34.42 -7.35 -1.31
#